data_AF-A0A2K4ZDL1-F1
#
_entry.id   AF-A0A2K4ZDL1-F1
#
_cell.length_a   1.000
_cell.length_b   1.000
_cell.length_c   1.000
_cell.angle_alpha   90.00
_cell.angle_beta   90.00
_cell.angle_gamma   90.00
#
_symmetry.space_group_name_H-M   'P 1'
#
loop_
_entity.id
_entity.type
_entity.pdbx_description
1 polymer ?
#
loop_
_entity_poly.entity_id
_entity_poly.type
_entity_poly.pdbx_seq_one_letter_code
_entity_poly.pdbx_strand_id
1 'polypeptide(L)'
;MDKIYEQTMLYDFYGELLTEHQRSVYEDALYRDMSLGEIAQERGISRQGVHDLIRRCDRILQEYENKLHLVERFDRAKKTVAEIEQLTGEAESPGGGGYDRMKEQLQAVRRLALELLKEF
;
A
#
# COMPACT_ATOMS: atom_id res chain seq x y z
N MET A 1 -9.19 -0.17 -7.20
CA MET A 1 -8.80 -0.57 -5.85
C MET A 1 -10.03 -0.51 -4.98
N ASP A 2 -10.25 -1.49 -4.11
CA ASP A 2 -11.29 -1.41 -3.08
C ASP A 2 -10.96 -0.25 -2.13
N LYS A 3 -11.95 0.51 -1.69
CA LYS A 3 -11.76 1.65 -0.78
C LYS A 3 -11.19 1.20 0.56
N ILE A 4 -11.60 0.01 1.01
CA ILE A 4 -11.06 -0.61 2.23
C ILE A 4 -9.57 -0.89 2.06
N TYR A 5 -9.17 -1.46 0.92
CA TYR A 5 -7.76 -1.75 0.63
C TYR A 5 -6.90 -0.47 0.62
N GLU A 6 -7.39 0.61 0.03
CA GLU A 6 -6.69 1.90 0.03
C GLU A 6 -6.50 2.45 1.45
N GLN A 7 -7.54 2.40 2.28
CA GLN A 7 -7.48 2.83 3.68
C GLN A 7 -6.53 1.97 4.52
N THR A 8 -6.52 0.65 4.29
CA THR A 8 -5.57 -0.27 4.92
C THR A 8 -4.14 0.07 4.55
N MET A 9 -3.84 0.27 3.27
CA MET A 9 -2.48 0.63 2.82
C MET A 9 -2.03 1.97 3.40
N LEU A 10 -2.90 2.99 3.40
CA LEU A 10 -2.58 4.27 4.02
C LEU A 10 -2.30 4.14 5.51
N TYR A 11 -3.08 3.33 6.23
CA TYR A 11 -2.85 3.08 7.64
C TYR A 11 -1.56 2.27 7.89
N ASP A 12 -1.26 1.24 7.11
CA ASP A 12 -0.02 0.45 7.27
C ASP A 12 1.25 1.32 7.13
N PHE A 13 1.20 2.34 6.27
CA PHE A 13 2.33 3.24 6.03
C PHE A 13 2.39 4.43 7.00
N TYR A 14 1.24 4.94 7.45
CA TYR A 14 1.16 6.23 8.17
C TYR A 14 0.46 6.15 9.53
N GLY A 15 -0.03 4.98 9.95
CA GLY A 15 -0.82 4.78 11.16
C GLY A 15 -0.08 5.16 12.45
N GLU A 16 1.25 5.00 12.49
CA GLU A 16 2.10 5.43 13.61
C GLU A 16 2.19 6.96 13.77
N LEU A 17 1.74 7.73 12.78
CA LEU A 17 1.67 9.21 12.85
C LEU A 17 0.36 9.69 13.49
N LEU A 18 -0.62 8.81 13.67
CA LEU A 18 -1.83 9.09 14.42
C LEU A 18 -1.54 9.07 15.93
N THR A 19 -2.37 9.76 16.72
CA THR A 19 -2.30 9.61 18.17
C THR A 19 -2.76 8.21 18.57
N GLU A 20 -2.32 7.70 19.73
CA GLU A 20 -2.72 6.39 20.24
C GLU A 20 -4.25 6.21 20.26
N HIS A 21 -4.98 7.25 20.69
CA HIS A 21 -6.44 7.24 20.69
C HIS A 21 -7.01 7.11 19.27
N GLN A 22 -6.51 7.91 18.31
CA GLN A 22 -6.94 7.85 16.91
C GLN A 22 -6.69 6.47 16.32
N ARG A 23 -5.48 5.94 16.52
CA ARG A 23 -5.06 4.64 16.02
C ARG A 23 -5.96 3.52 16.56
N SER A 24 -6.22 3.50 17.87
CA SER A 24 -7.05 2.48 18.51
C SER A 24 -8.49 2.44 17.96
N VAL A 25 -9.10 3.61 17.74
CA VAL A 25 -10.47 3.72 17.20
C VAL A 25 -10.50 3.33 15.72
N TYR A 26 -9.46 3.70 14.96
CA TYR A 26 -9.37 3.40 13.54
C TYR A 26 -9.12 1.91 13.28
N GLU A 27 -8.28 1.25 14.09
CA GLU A 27 -8.04 -0.20 14.03
C GLU A 27 -9.32 -1.01 14.30
N ASP A 28 -10.11 -0.60 15.30
CA ASP A 28 -11.39 -1.26 15.60
C ASP A 28 -12.33 -1.23 14.39
N ALA A 29 -12.37 -0.11 13.67
CA ALA A 29 -13.19 0.05 12.48
C ALA A 29 -12.63 -0.70 11.25
N LEU A 30 -11.30 -0.70 11.06
CA LEU A 30 -10.67 -1.18 9.83
C LEU A 30 -10.32 -2.68 9.86
N TYR A 31 -9.88 -3.21 11.01
CA TYR A 31 -9.38 -4.59 11.12
C TYR A 31 -10.28 -5.51 11.95
N ARG A 32 -11.16 -4.95 12.77
CA ARG A 32 -12.04 -5.75 13.65
C ARG A 32 -13.50 -5.77 13.20
N ASP A 33 -13.81 -5.15 12.06
CA ASP A 33 -15.16 -5.01 11.52
C ASP A 33 -16.20 -4.48 12.54
N MET A 34 -15.74 -3.71 13.53
CA MET A 34 -16.63 -3.16 14.55
C MET A 34 -17.50 -2.06 13.95
N SER A 35 -18.79 -2.10 14.27
CA SER A 35 -19.71 -1.02 13.92
C SER A 35 -19.39 0.25 14.72
N LEU A 36 -19.75 1.41 14.17
CA LEU A 36 -19.59 2.70 14.87
C LEU A 36 -20.30 2.74 16.24
N GLY A 37 -21.34 1.92 16.44
CA GLY A 37 -22.05 1.80 17.71
C GLY A 37 -21.25 1.01 18.75
N GLU A 38 -20.66 -0.12 18.34
CA GLU A 38 -19.80 -0.93 19.22
C GLU A 38 -18.57 -0.15 19.67
N ILE A 39 -17.92 0.53 18.73
CA ILE A 39 -16.76 1.39 19.04
C ILE A 39 -17.16 2.54 19.97
N ALA A 40 -18.32 3.17 19.74
CA ALA A 40 -18.81 4.25 20.59
C ALA A 40 -19.02 3.77 22.04
N GLN A 41 -19.62 2.58 22.21
CA GLN A 41 -19.84 1.98 23.51
C GLN A 41 -18.53 1.64 24.22
N GLU A 42 -17.58 1.00 23.53
CA GLU A 42 -16.30 0.59 24.12
C GLU A 42 -15.40 1.78 24.48
N ARG A 43 -15.43 2.83 23.66
CA ARG A 43 -14.57 4.02 23.83
C ARG A 43 -15.22 5.13 24.66
N GLY A 44 -16.49 4.98 25.05
CA GLY A 44 -17.23 5.96 25.84
C GLY A 44 -17.48 7.28 25.12
N ILE A 45 -17.58 7.26 23.79
CA ILE A 45 -17.85 8.43 22.94
C ILE A 45 -19.14 8.25 22.15
N SER A 46 -19.67 9.31 21.53
CA SER A 46 -20.87 9.18 20.70
C SER A 46 -20.57 8.49 19.37
N ARG A 47 -21.58 7.84 18.77
CA ARG A 47 -21.49 7.28 17.41
C ARG A 47 -21.04 8.32 16.37
N GLN A 48 -21.50 9.57 16.53
CA GLN A 48 -21.06 10.69 15.70
C GLN A 48 -19.58 11.02 15.94
N GLY A 49 -19.13 10.98 17.20
CA GLY A 49 -17.72 11.15 17.56
C GLY A 49 -16.81 10.12 16.91
N VAL A 50 -17.20 8.84 16.89
CA VAL A 50 -16.47 7.78 16.18
C VAL A 50 -16.38 8.09 14.69
N HIS A 51 -17.52 8.39 14.04
CA HIS A 51 -17.56 8.73 12.62
C HIS A 51 -16.64 9.91 12.27
N ASP A 52 -16.67 10.98 13.06
CA ASP A 52 -15.87 12.17 12.81
C ASP A 52 -14.38 11.93 13.07
N LEU A 53 -14.03 11.05 14.01
CA LEU A 53 -12.67 10.62 14.28
C LEU A 53 -12.12 9.79 13.12
N ILE A 54 -12.86 8.80 12.60
CA ILE A 54 -12.45 7.99 11.44
C ILE A 54 -12.19 8.91 10.24
N ARG A 55 -13.15 9.78 9.90
CA ARG A 55 -13.00 10.76 8.80
C ARG A 55 -11.81 11.70 9.02
N ARG A 56 -11.45 12.01 10.27
CA ARG A 56 -10.26 12.80 10.58
C ARG A 56 -8.98 12.02 10.32
N CYS A 57 -8.92 10.75 10.70
CA CYS A 57 -7.78 9.88 10.42
C CYS A 57 -7.59 9.68 8.92
N ASP A 58 -8.65 9.39 8.16
CA ASP A 58 -8.62 9.31 6.69
C ASP A 58 -7.90 10.51 6.08
N ARG A 59 -8.28 11.73 6.49
CA ARG A 59 -7.70 12.97 5.99
C ARG A 59 -6.23 13.11 6.36
N ILE A 60 -5.86 12.79 7.60
CA ILE A 60 -4.47 12.88 8.07
C ILE A 60 -3.58 11.93 7.26
N LEU A 61 -4.00 10.67 7.12
CA LEU A 61 -3.25 9.65 6.37
C LEU A 61 -3.13 10.04 4.89
N GLN A 62 -4.22 10.52 4.28
CA GLN A 62 -4.20 11.01 2.90
C GLN A 62 -3.30 12.24 2.71
N GLU A 63 -3.26 13.16 3.67
CA GLU A 63 -2.36 14.31 3.63
C GLU A 63 -0.89 13.89 3.69
N TYR A 64 -0.56 12.83 4.42
CA TYR A 64 0.79 12.26 4.40
C TYR A 64 1.11 11.61 3.05
N GLU A 65 0.19 10.83 2.48
CA GLU A 65 0.38 10.25 1.15
C GLU A 65 0.57 11.34 0.08
N ASN A 66 -0.24 12.40 0.10
CA ASN A 66 -0.12 13.51 -0.85
C ASN A 66 1.22 14.25 -0.77
N LYS A 67 1.96 14.11 0.34
CA LYS A 67 3.27 14.75 0.55
C LYS A 67 4.43 13.79 0.31
N LEU A 68 4.26 12.51 0.65
CA LEU A 68 5.35 11.54 0.73
C LEU A 68 5.27 10.46 -0.35
N HIS A 69 4.08 10.23 -0.90
CA HIS A 69 3.78 9.29 -1.98
C HIS A 69 4.29 7.86 -1.71
N LEU A 70 4.28 7.40 -0.45
CA LEU A 70 4.94 6.13 -0.11
C LEU A 70 4.11 4.94 -0.60
N VAL A 71 2.78 5.02 -0.50
CA VAL A 71 1.91 3.96 -1.00
C VAL A 71 2.01 3.88 -2.52
N GLU A 72 1.98 5.03 -3.21
CA GLU A 72 2.13 5.07 -4.67
C GLU A 72 3.49 4.51 -5.14
N ARG A 73 4.60 4.91 -4.51
CA ARG A 73 5.95 4.42 -4.82
C ARG A 73 6.08 2.93 -4.53
N PHE A 74 5.48 2.44 -3.45
CA PHE A 74 5.44 1.01 -3.15
C PHE A 74 4.68 0.22 -4.22
N ASP A 75 3.52 0.73 -4.66
CA ASP A 75 2.70 0.05 -5.67
C ASP A 75 3.39 0.02 -7.04
N ARG A 76 4.14 1.07 -7.40
CA ARG A 76 5.02 1.08 -8.57
C ARG A 76 6.17 0.09 -8.44
N ALA A 77 6.92 0.12 -7.34
CA ALA A 77 8.00 -0.81 -7.10
C ALA A 77 7.55 -2.27 -7.20
N LYS A 78 6.37 -2.59 -6.64
CA LYS A 78 5.76 -3.92 -6.74
C LYS A 78 5.48 -4.35 -8.19
N LYS A 79 4.99 -3.44 -9.04
CA LYS A 79 4.76 -3.71 -10.47
C LYS A 79 6.06 -3.96 -11.22
N THR A 80 7.09 -3.13 -10.97
CA THR A 80 8.41 -3.30 -11.57
C THR A 80 9.04 -4.64 -11.18
N VAL A 81 8.93 -5.04 -9.90
CA VAL A 81 9.41 -6.36 -9.45
C VAL A 81 8.66 -7.49 -10.14
N ALA A 82 7.33 -7.42 -10.24
CA ALA A 82 6.54 -8.43 -10.94
C ALA A 82 6.92 -8.56 -12.43
N GLU A 83 7.23 -7.44 -13.10
CA GLU A 83 7.72 -7.47 -14.49
C GLU A 83 9.10 -8.13 -14.60
N ILE A 84 10.01 -7.85 -13.65
CA ILE A 84 11.31 -8.52 -13.57
C ILE A 84 11.11 -10.03 -13.39
N GLU A 85 10.26 -10.45 -12.45
CA GLU A 85 9.97 -11.86 -12.19
C GLU A 85 9.43 -12.56 -13.46
N GLN A 86 8.49 -11.94 -14.18
CA GLN A 86 7.97 -12.47 -15.43
C GLN A 86 9.08 -12.64 -16.47
N LEU A 87 9.91 -11.61 -16.69
CA LEU A 87 11.01 -11.66 -17.65
C LEU A 87 12.02 -12.75 -17.31
N THR A 88 12.28 -12.99 -16.02
CA THR A 88 13.18 -14.05 -15.56
C THR A 88 12.56 -15.44 -15.63
N GLY A 89 11.27 -15.61 -15.32
CA GLY A 89 10.59 -16.91 -15.38
C GLY A 89 10.39 -17.42 -16.81
N GLU A 90 10.17 -16.52 -17.78
CA GLU A 90 10.11 -16.88 -19.21
C GLU A 90 11.46 -17.39 -19.74
N ALA A 91 12.58 -16.98 -19.13
CA ALA A 91 13.92 -17.40 -19.53
C ALA A 91 14.28 -18.83 -19.06
N GLU A 92 13.58 -19.36 -18.05
CA GLU A 92 13.79 -20.71 -17.51
C GLU A 92 13.02 -21.81 -18.26
N SER A 93 12.12 -21.42 -19.19
CA SER A 93 11.33 -22.39 -19.94
C SER A 93 12.17 -23.19 -20.95
N PRO A 94 12.10 -24.55 -20.94
CA PRO A 94 12.90 -25.41 -21.80
C PRO A 94 12.46 -25.26 -23.27
N GLY A 95 13.18 -24.41 -24.00
CA GLY A 95 12.86 -23.98 -25.37
C GLY A 95 13.06 -22.47 -25.60
N GLY A 96 13.40 -21.71 -24.55
CA GLY A 96 13.47 -20.25 -24.55
C GLY A 96 14.66 -19.65 -25.29
N GLY A 97 14.39 -19.15 -26.50
CA GLY A 97 15.02 -17.93 -27.06
C GLY A 97 16.49 -18.01 -27.46
N GLY A 98 16.80 -17.71 -28.71
CA GLY A 98 18.19 -17.47 -29.14
C GLY A 98 18.89 -16.39 -28.30
N TYR A 99 20.22 -16.38 -28.33
CA TYR A 99 21.09 -15.47 -27.56
C TYR A 99 20.61 -14.00 -27.55
N ASP A 100 20.06 -13.51 -28.67
CA ASP A 100 19.54 -12.14 -28.77
C ASP A 100 18.34 -11.87 -27.85
N ARG A 101 17.39 -12.81 -27.72
CA ARG A 101 16.23 -12.66 -26.83
C ARG A 101 16.65 -12.62 -25.36
N MET A 102 17.57 -13.51 -24.97
CA MET A 102 18.13 -13.53 -23.62
C MET A 102 18.84 -12.20 -23.31
N LYS A 103 19.62 -11.68 -24.25
CA LYS A 103 20.30 -10.39 -24.11
C LYS A 103 19.31 -9.23 -23.96
N GLU A 104 18.23 -9.21 -24.72
CA GLU A 104 17.15 -8.22 -24.60
C GLU A 104 16.46 -8.29 -23.23
N GLN A 105 16.15 -9.49 -22.75
CA GLN A 105 15.56 -9.69 -21.41
C GLN A 105 16.48 -9.18 -20.30
N LEU A 106 17.77 -9.51 -20.34
CA LEU A 106 18.75 -9.02 -19.36
C LEU A 106 18.89 -7.49 -19.39
N GLN A 107 18.84 -6.87 -20.57
CA GLN A 107 18.83 -5.42 -20.71
C GLN A 107 17.56 -4.80 -20.12
N ALA A 108 16.40 -5.42 -20.34
CA ALA A 108 15.13 -4.99 -19.76
C ALA A 108 15.16 -5.07 -18.23
N VAL A 109 15.60 -6.20 -17.66
CA VAL A 109 15.75 -6.37 -16.20
C VAL A 109 16.69 -5.31 -15.62
N ARG A 110 17.85 -5.06 -16.25
CA ARG A 110 18.77 -4.01 -15.80
C ARG A 110 18.12 -2.63 -15.80
N ARG A 111 17.34 -2.32 -16.84
CA ARG A 111 16.62 -1.03 -16.94
C ARG A 111 15.58 -0.89 -15.84
N LEU A 112 14.75 -1.91 -15.63
CA LEU A 112 13.71 -1.92 -14.60
C LEU A 112 14.32 -1.80 -13.19
N ALA A 113 15.42 -2.50 -12.92
CA ALA A 113 16.13 -2.39 -11.65
C ALA A 113 16.68 -0.98 -11.40
N LEU A 114 17.18 -0.29 -12.44
CA LEU A 114 17.64 1.10 -12.34
C LEU A 114 16.49 2.10 -12.16
N GLU A 115 15.33 1.82 -12.74
CA GLU A 115 14.12 2.64 -12.56
C GLU A 115 13.60 2.54 -11.12
N LEU A 116 13.56 1.32 -10.56
CA LEU A 116 13.17 1.08 -9.18
C LEU A 116 14.04 1.85 -8.18
N LEU A 117 15.35 1.96 -8.42
CA LEU A 117 16.26 2.75 -7.58
C LEU A 117 15.99 4.26 -7.63
N LYS A 118 15.40 4.78 -8.71
CA LYS A 118 15.02 6.20 -8.81
C LYS A 118 13.72 6.52 -8.09
N GLU A 119 12.95 5.48 -7.78
CA GLU A 119 11.70 5.62 -7.02
C GLU A 119 11.94 5.72 -5.52
N PHE A 120 13.17 5.60 -5.00
CA PHE A 120 13.53 5.72 -3.57
C PHE A 120 14.38 6.96 -3.29
#